data_AF-A0A3B9K655-F1
#
_entry.id   AF-A0A3B9K655-F1
#
_cell.length_a   1.000
_cell.length_b   1.000
_cell.length_c   1.000
_cell.angle_alpha   90.00
_cell.angle_beta   90.00
_cell.angle_gamma   90.00
#
_symmetry.space_group_name_H-M   'P 1'
#
loop_
_entity.id
_entity.type
_entity.pdbx_description
1 polymer ?
#
loop_
_entity_poly.entity_id
_entity_poly.type
_entity_poly.pdbx_seq_one_letter_code
_entity_poly.pdbx_strand_id
1 'polypeptide(L)'
;MIFIGGINQGMKQLEYLKTVICARCGAYGRYEVFMTYMYFSFFFIPLFKWNRKFYVKMSCCGALYELNYDKGMALLRGDEAEITEADLVLVEEGRGRREYKKCSACGYETEEDFEFCPKCGQRF
;
A
#
# COMPACT_ATOMS: atom_id res chain seq x y z
N MET A 1 22.72 -23.76 -12.17
CA MET A 1 23.42 -23.26 -10.96
C MET A 1 22.60 -23.69 -9.76
N ILE A 2 23.17 -24.48 -8.84
CA ILE A 2 22.45 -24.89 -7.61
C ILE A 2 22.72 -23.79 -6.58
N PHE A 3 21.67 -23.06 -6.20
CA PHE A 3 21.75 -22.03 -5.16
C PHE A 3 21.78 -22.72 -3.80
N ILE A 4 22.98 -22.86 -3.22
CA ILE A 4 23.18 -23.62 -1.97
C ILE A 4 22.55 -22.86 -0.79
N GLY A 5 22.61 -21.52 -0.79
CA GLY A 5 21.85 -20.69 0.15
C GLY A 5 21.96 -19.20 -0.16
N GLY A 6 21.13 -18.38 0.49
CA GLY A 6 21.10 -16.93 0.28
C GLY A 6 20.12 -16.18 1.18
N ILE A 7 20.34 -14.87 1.32
CA ILE A 7 19.43 -13.94 2.00
C ILE A 7 18.45 -13.37 0.98
N ASN A 8 17.16 -13.47 1.26
CA ASN A 8 16.08 -13.01 0.40
C ASN A 8 15.06 -12.19 1.20
N GLN A 9 14.16 -11.50 0.49
CA GLN A 9 13.04 -10.80 1.10
C GLN A 9 11.73 -11.50 0.75
N GLY A 10 10.86 -11.64 1.75
CA GLY A 10 9.51 -12.19 1.61
C GLY A 10 8.45 -11.18 1.98
N MET A 11 7.24 -11.42 1.49
CA MET A 11 6.02 -10.69 1.85
C MET A 11 4.97 -11.69 2.34
N LYS A 12 4.17 -11.30 3.33
CA LYS A 12 3.01 -12.08 3.78
C LYS A 12 1.86 -11.12 4.04
N GLN A 13 0.71 -11.37 3.41
CA GLN A 13 -0.52 -10.66 3.70
C GLN A 13 -1.09 -11.11 5.05
N LEU A 14 -1.57 -10.17 5.84
CA LEU A 14 -2.24 -10.41 7.12
C LEU A 14 -3.72 -10.13 6.94
N GLU A 15 -4.56 -10.98 7.54
CA GLU A 15 -6.01 -10.82 7.43
C GLU A 15 -6.48 -9.68 8.33
N TYR A 16 -7.16 -8.70 7.73
CA TYR A 16 -7.74 -7.57 8.44
C TYR A 16 -8.95 -7.06 7.66
N LEU A 17 -10.16 -7.33 8.17
CA LEU A 17 -11.41 -7.17 7.41
C LEU A 17 -12.21 -5.90 7.80
N LYS A 18 -11.57 -4.89 8.39
CA LYS A 18 -12.27 -3.64 8.78
C LYS A 18 -12.29 -2.62 7.64
N THR A 19 -13.46 -1.99 7.48
CA THR A 19 -13.65 -0.86 6.54
C THR A 19 -13.39 0.44 7.28
N VAL A 20 -12.70 1.37 6.62
CA VAL A 20 -12.33 2.67 7.17
C VAL A 20 -12.61 3.78 6.16
N ILE A 21 -12.75 5.01 6.65
CA ILE A 21 -12.77 6.20 5.80
C ILE A 21 -11.32 6.62 5.58
N CYS A 22 -10.90 6.75 4.32
CA CYS A 22 -9.55 7.14 4.02
C CYS A 22 -9.32 8.62 4.33
N ALA A 23 -8.39 8.94 5.24
CA ALA A 23 -8.00 10.31 5.54
C ALA A 23 -7.41 11.06 4.32
N ARG A 24 -6.97 10.36 3.26
CA ARG A 24 -6.38 10.97 2.05
C ARG A 24 -7.41 11.32 0.98
N CYS A 25 -8.28 10.39 0.60
CA CYS A 25 -9.24 10.62 -0.48
C CYS A 25 -10.69 10.76 -0.03
N GLY A 26 -10.98 10.59 1.27
CA GLY A 26 -12.33 10.65 1.85
C GLY A 26 -13.25 9.49 1.46
N ALA A 27 -12.81 8.58 0.59
CA ALA A 27 -13.60 7.42 0.19
C ALA A 27 -13.53 6.31 1.24
N TYR A 28 -14.57 5.46 1.26
CA TYR A 28 -14.52 4.19 1.98
C TYR A 28 -13.47 3.27 1.35
N GLY A 29 -12.64 2.68 2.19
CA GLY A 29 -11.61 1.73 1.80
C GLY A 29 -11.41 0.67 2.87
N ARG A 30 -10.51 -0.26 2.57
CA ARG A 30 -10.06 -1.29 3.50
C ARG A 30 -8.55 -1.18 3.68
N TYR A 31 -8.09 -1.57 4.86
CA TYR A 31 -6.68 -1.75 5.13
C TYR A 31 -6.23 -3.11 4.59
N GLU A 32 -5.39 -3.08 3.55
CA GLU A 32 -4.65 -4.25 3.07
C GLU A 32 -3.34 -4.32 3.86
N VAL A 33 -3.35 -5.13 4.93
CA VAL A 33 -2.21 -5.26 5.83
C VAL A 33 -1.26 -6.32 5.30
N PHE A 34 0.03 -6.01 5.23
CA PHE A 34 1.06 -6.98 4.89
C PHE A 34 2.35 -6.74 5.68
N MET A 35 3.14 -7.81 5.83
CA MET A 35 4.47 -7.73 6.39
C MET A 35 5.52 -8.03 5.33
N THR A 36 6.62 -7.31 5.36
CA THR A 36 7.87 -7.69 4.69
C THR A 36 8.86 -8.23 5.72
N TYR A 37 9.70 -9.15 5.31
CA TYR A 37 10.72 -9.74 6.18
C TYR A 37 11.89 -10.24 5.36
N MET A 38 13.06 -10.25 5.98
CA MET A 38 14.23 -10.93 5.43
C MET A 38 14.23 -12.38 5.88
N TYR A 39 14.70 -13.27 5.02
CA TYR A 39 14.90 -14.66 5.40
C TYR A 39 16.14 -15.27 4.76
N PHE A 40 16.75 -16.21 5.47
CA PHE A 40 17.81 -17.05 4.94
C PHE A 40 17.18 -18.32 4.39
N SER A 41 17.46 -18.62 3.13
CA SER A 41 17.07 -19.88 2.48
C SER A 41 18.28 -20.75 2.25
N PHE A 42 18.15 -22.04 2.54
CA PHE A 42 19.13 -23.08 2.22
C PHE A 42 18.38 -24.18 1.46
N PHE A 43 18.86 -24.53 0.25
CA PHE A 43 18.13 -25.43 -0.66
C PHE A 43 16.64 -25.06 -0.85
N PHE A 44 16.35 -23.77 -1.05
CA PHE A 44 14.98 -23.23 -1.21
C PHE A 44 14.07 -23.33 0.03
N ILE A 45 14.54 -23.87 1.15
CA ILE A 45 13.78 -23.92 2.41
C ILE A 45 14.11 -22.68 3.25
N PRO A 46 13.12 -21.84 3.63
CA PRO A 46 13.34 -20.70 4.53
C PRO A 46 13.61 -21.17 5.96
N LEU A 47 14.79 -20.86 6.53
CA LEU A 47 15.19 -21.30 7.86
C LEU A 47 14.95 -20.25 8.94
N PHE A 48 15.35 -19.00 8.69
CA PHE A 48 15.29 -17.91 9.67
C PHE A 48 14.60 -16.70 9.06
N LYS A 49 13.72 -16.02 9.81
CA LYS A 49 13.01 -14.80 9.38
C LYS A 49 13.27 -13.65 10.36
N TRP A 50 13.78 -12.52 9.87
CA TRP A 50 14.12 -11.34 10.68
C TRP A 50 13.78 -10.04 9.94
N ASN A 51 14.08 -8.89 10.57
CA ASN A 51 13.84 -7.54 10.02
C ASN A 51 12.41 -7.37 9.48
N ARG A 52 11.43 -7.70 10.32
CA ARG A 52 10.01 -7.63 9.96
C ARG A 52 9.57 -6.18 9.97
N LYS A 53 8.90 -5.76 8.91
CA LYS A 53 8.21 -4.46 8.83
C LYS A 53 6.77 -4.69 8.43
N PHE A 54 5.88 -3.87 8.96
CA PHE A 54 4.45 -3.98 8.72
C PHE A 54 3.96 -2.76 7.97
N TYR A 55 3.08 -2.99 7.02
CA TYR A 55 2.56 -1.96 6.15
C TYR A 55 1.06 -2.13 6.00
N VAL A 56 0.41 -0.99 5.78
CA VAL A 56 -1.01 -0.89 5.45
C VAL A 56 -1.12 -0.17 4.12
N LYS A 57 -1.72 -0.84 3.14
CA LYS A 57 -2.09 -0.22 1.87
C LYS A 57 -3.59 0.04 1.85
N MET A 58 -3.98 1.24 1.45
CA MET A 58 -5.38 1.58 1.26
C MET A 58 -5.92 0.99 -0.04
N SER A 59 -7.02 0.24 0.03
CA SER A 59 -7.65 -0.33 -1.17
C SER A 59 -8.27 0.73 -2.10
N CYS A 60 -8.58 1.94 -1.60
CA CYS A 60 -9.26 2.99 -2.37
C CYS A 60 -8.33 3.85 -3.22
N CYS A 61 -7.23 4.35 -2.65
CA CYS A 61 -6.27 5.26 -3.31
C CYS A 61 -4.88 4.64 -3.46
N GLY A 62 -4.63 3.49 -2.83
CA GLY A 62 -3.30 2.88 -2.80
C GLY A 62 -2.30 3.56 -1.88
N ALA A 63 -2.73 4.52 -1.04
CA ALA A 63 -1.86 5.15 -0.04
C ALA A 63 -1.20 4.08 0.84
N LEU A 64 0.10 4.21 1.07
CA LEU A 64 0.92 3.26 1.80
C LEU A 64 1.37 3.88 3.12
N TYR A 65 1.15 3.14 4.19
CA TYR A 65 1.54 3.51 5.54
C TYR A 65 2.43 2.41 6.13
N GLU A 66 3.46 2.80 6.86
CA GLU A 66 4.17 1.92 7.79
C GLU A 66 3.35 1.81 9.07
N LEU A 67 3.08 0.59 9.49
CA LEU A 67 2.32 0.29 10.70
C LEU A 67 3.29 0.15 11.88
N ASN A 68 2.87 0.64 13.04
CA ASN A 68 3.57 0.41 14.30
C ASN A 68 3.91 -1.09 14.47
N TYR A 69 5.17 -1.34 14.85
CA TYR A 69 5.71 -2.69 14.93
C TYR A 69 4.95 -3.59 15.90
N ASP A 70 4.57 -3.08 17.08
CA ASP A 70 3.89 -3.86 18.11
C ASP A 70 2.46 -4.22 17.68
N LYS A 71 1.76 -3.29 17.02
CA LYS A 71 0.46 -3.55 16.39
C LYS A 71 0.54 -4.60 15.30
N GLY A 72 1.54 -4.48 14.42
CA GLY A 72 1.79 -5.48 13.39
C GLY A 72 2.10 -6.86 13.95
N MET A 73 2.85 -6.93 15.06
CA MET A 73 3.13 -8.19 15.76
C MET A 73 1.89 -8.81 16.39
N ALA A 74 1.01 -8.01 16.99
CA ALA A 74 -0.27 -8.49 17.52
C ALA A 74 -1.13 -9.12 16.41
N LEU A 75 -1.27 -8.42 15.27
CA LEU A 75 -1.98 -8.95 14.11
C LEU A 75 -1.36 -10.24 13.57
N LEU A 76 -0.02 -10.32 13.55
CA LEU A 76 0.68 -11.52 13.10
C LEU A 76 0.42 -12.73 14.02
N ARG A 77 0.19 -12.52 15.32
CA ARG A 77 -0.16 -13.57 16.29
C ARG A 77 -1.62 -14.00 16.19
N GLY A 78 -2.45 -13.23 15.48
CA GLY A 78 -3.89 -13.45 15.39
C GLY A 78 -4.68 -12.74 16.49
N ASP A 79 -4.08 -11.78 17.20
CA ASP A 79 -4.79 -10.97 18.19
C ASP A 79 -5.73 -9.99 17.47
N GLU A 80 -6.91 -9.73 18.06
CA GLU A 80 -7.84 -8.70 17.58
C GLU A 80 -7.33 -7.30 17.93
N ALA A 81 -6.29 -6.85 17.22
CA ALA A 81 -5.75 -5.50 17.37
C ALA A 81 -6.43 -4.52 16.42
N GLU A 82 -6.95 -3.41 16.95
CA GLU A 82 -7.46 -2.31 16.14
C GLU A 82 -6.33 -1.38 15.70
N ILE A 83 -6.27 -1.08 14.39
CA ILE A 83 -5.35 -0.10 13.81
C ILE A 83 -5.99 1.28 13.88
N THR A 84 -5.30 2.22 14.52
CA THR A 84 -5.70 3.63 14.62
C THR A 84 -4.79 4.53 13.79
N GLU A 85 -5.17 5.78 13.55
CA GLU A 85 -4.33 6.73 12.80
C GLU A 85 -2.98 7.00 13.49
N ALA A 86 -2.92 6.93 14.83
CA ALA A 86 -1.68 7.10 15.58
C ALA A 86 -0.67 5.94 15.37
N ASP A 87 -1.16 4.79 14.90
CA ASP A 87 -0.33 3.63 14.60
C ASP A 87 0.28 3.69 13.18
N LEU A 88 -0.08 4.69 12.38
CA LEU A 88 0.23 4.77 10.95
C LEU A 88 1.17 5.93 10.64
N VAL A 89 2.29 5.61 9.99
CA VAL A 89 3.20 6.61 9.44
C VAL A 89 3.10 6.58 7.92
N LEU A 90 2.80 7.71 7.30
CA LEU A 90 2.68 7.78 5.85
C LEU A 90 4.04 7.51 5.18
N VAL A 91 4.06 6.58 4.23
CA VAL A 91 5.22 6.26 3.38
C VAL A 91 5.00 6.78 1.96
N GLU A 92 3.79 6.59 1.42
CA GLU A 92 3.43 7.01 0.07
C GLU A 92 1.98 7.51 0.05
N GLU A 93 1.74 8.67 -0.55
CA GLU A 93 0.42 9.33 -0.54
C GLU A 93 -0.66 8.56 -1.33
N GLY A 94 -0.25 7.63 -2.18
CA GLY A 94 -1.12 6.94 -3.11
C GLY A 94 -1.58 7.86 -4.24
N ARG A 95 -2.38 7.32 -5.16
CA ARG A 95 -3.03 8.13 -6.18
C ARG A 95 -4.27 8.72 -5.53
N GLY A 96 -4.26 10.03 -5.29
CA GLY A 96 -5.40 10.77 -4.76
C GLY A 96 -6.68 10.49 -5.56
N ARG A 97 -7.82 11.02 -5.08
CA ARG A 97 -9.08 10.99 -5.84
C ARG A 97 -8.74 11.44 -7.26
N ARG A 98 -8.83 10.53 -8.26
CA ARG A 98 -8.46 10.82 -9.65
C ARG A 98 -9.31 12.01 -10.08
N GLU A 99 -8.72 13.19 -10.09
CA GLU A 99 -9.39 14.38 -10.58
C GLU A 99 -9.49 14.21 -12.08
N TYR A 100 -10.69 13.86 -12.54
CA TYR A 100 -10.98 13.79 -13.96
C TYR A 100 -10.89 15.21 -14.51
N LYS A 101 -9.84 15.48 -15.28
CA LYS A 101 -9.71 16.71 -16.02
C LYS A 101 -10.62 16.61 -17.23
N LYS A 102 -11.55 17.57 -17.35
CA LYS A 102 -12.43 17.69 -18.52
C LYS A 102 -12.08 18.96 -19.26
N CYS A 103 -11.71 18.83 -20.52
CA CYS A 103 -11.39 19.97 -21.36
C CYS A 103 -12.67 20.79 -21.61
N SER A 104 -12.63 22.08 -21.24
CA SER A 104 -13.74 23.02 -21.45
C SER A 104 -14.03 23.32 -22.93
N ALA A 105 -13.06 23.14 -23.83
CA ALA A 105 -13.18 23.44 -25.25
C ALA A 105 -13.74 22.27 -26.09
N CYS A 106 -13.26 21.05 -25.87
CA CYS A 106 -13.63 19.89 -26.71
C CYS A 106 -14.29 18.74 -25.94
N GLY A 107 -14.40 18.84 -24.62
CA GLY A 107 -15.03 17.82 -23.78
C GLY A 107 -14.19 16.55 -23.56
N TYR A 108 -12.92 16.54 -23.98
CA TYR A 108 -12.02 15.40 -23.73
C TYR A 108 -11.79 15.21 -22.22
N GLU A 109 -11.97 13.98 -21.75
CA GLU A 109 -11.82 13.58 -20.35
C GLU A 109 -10.56 12.74 -20.19
N THR A 110 -9.77 13.02 -19.15
CA THR A 110 -8.55 12.28 -18.86
C THR A 110 -8.31 12.19 -17.35
N GLU A 111 -7.71 11.07 -16.95
CA GLU A 111 -7.22 10.82 -15.59
C GLU A 111 -5.72 11.16 -15.46
N GLU A 112 -5.06 11.49 -16.58
CA GLU A 112 -3.65 11.82 -16.64
C GLU A 112 -3.42 13.29 -16.32
N ASP A 113 -2.27 13.58 -15.72
CA ASP A 113 -1.97 14.91 -15.18
C ASP A 113 -1.39 15.87 -16.24
N PHE A 114 -2.05 15.95 -17.40
CA PHE A 114 -1.65 16.86 -18.48
C PHE A 114 -1.96 18.31 -18.12
N GLU A 115 -1.09 19.25 -18.48
CA GLU A 115 -1.39 20.70 -18.43
C GLU A 115 -2.27 21.14 -19.60
N PHE A 116 -2.14 20.50 -20.76
CA PHE A 116 -2.83 20.86 -21.99
C PHE A 116 -3.57 19.66 -22.59
N CYS A 117 -4.73 19.90 -23.17
CA CYS A 117 -5.55 18.89 -23.81
C CYS A 117 -4.84 18.29 -25.04
N PRO A 118 -4.63 16.96 -25.11
CA PRO A 118 -3.93 16.33 -26.23
C PRO A 118 -4.74 16.36 -27.54
N LYS A 119 -6.04 16.70 -27.48
CA LYS A 119 -6.93 16.78 -28.65
C LYS A 119 -6.98 18.17 -29.27
N CYS A 120 -6.89 19.23 -28.46
CA CYS A 120 -7.14 20.59 -28.94
C CYS A 120 -6.14 21.65 -28.42
N GLY A 121 -5.20 21.28 -27.55
CA GLY A 121 -4.19 22.20 -27.01
C GLY A 121 -4.70 23.17 -25.94
N GLN A 122 -6.01 23.16 -25.62
CA GLN A 122 -6.57 23.99 -24.54
C GLN A 122 -6.00 23.56 -23.19
N ARG A 123 -5.60 24.51 -22.34
CA ARG A 123 -5.18 24.24 -20.97
C ARG A 123 -6.36 23.65 -20.17
N PHE A 124 -6.09 22.57 -19.42
CA PHE A 124 -7.10 21.94 -18.55
C PHE A 124 -7.46 22.83 -17.35
#